data_AF-A0A6A6DB06-F1
#
_entry.id   AF-A0A6A6DB06-F1
#
_cell.length_a   1.000
_cell.length_b   1.000
_cell.length_c   1.000
_cell.angle_alpha   90.00
_cell.angle_beta   90.00
_cell.angle_gamma   90.00
#
_symmetry.space_group_name_H-M   'P 1'
#
loop_
_entity.id
_entity.type
_entity.pdbx_description
1 polymer ?
#
loop_
_entity_poly.entity_id
_entity_poly.type
_entity_poly.pdbx_seq_one_letter_code
_entity_poly.pdbx_strand_id
1 'polypeptide(L)'
;MASCKTLLRAIPRSSKPSYFPLQSCRHESTTRRHKKLLHLPEASSYTPDKSAPTLIFNPPSSEPNVYRTPLKFLPKDDRRRQLYSAAVNLSTQAALRKKTSAIAQPGTPLSTSSFLPPKPSSSLPPAVRQQYDKKYHLKDKDIEEIRRLRLEDPDKWTRVRLAEKFGCSQFFVGMVVKAPEKAERVERDHQKSRNRWGQRRRIAREDRVRRRESWGRDV
;
A
#
# COMPACT_ATOMS: atom_id res chain seq x y z
N MET A 1 -16.19 -5.75 40.13
CA MET A 1 -16.19 -5.07 41.44
C MET A 1 -14.76 -4.62 41.76
N ALA A 2 -14.42 -3.38 41.42
CA ALA A 2 -13.21 -2.72 41.91
C ALA A 2 -13.51 -1.22 42.02
N SER A 3 -13.97 -0.79 43.20
CA SER A 3 -14.24 0.62 43.48
C SER A 3 -12.92 1.31 43.82
N CYS A 4 -12.38 2.10 42.90
CA CYS A 4 -11.27 3.00 43.21
C CYS A 4 -11.79 4.13 44.11
N LYS A 5 -11.48 4.07 45.41
CA LYS A 5 -11.77 5.15 46.36
C LYS A 5 -10.82 6.31 46.08
N THR A 6 -11.35 7.47 45.71
CA THR A 6 -10.58 8.71 45.59
C THR A 6 -10.18 9.19 46.98
N LEU A 7 -8.89 9.10 47.31
CA LEU A 7 -8.34 9.71 48.52
C LEU A 7 -8.30 11.23 48.34
N LEU A 8 -9.24 11.93 48.95
CA LEU A 8 -9.20 13.39 49.07
C LEU A 8 -8.08 13.77 50.05
N ARG A 9 -6.93 14.18 49.50
CA ARG A 9 -5.87 14.81 50.27
C ARG A 9 -6.27 16.27 50.54
N ALA A 10 -6.97 16.51 51.64
CA ALA A 10 -7.25 17.86 52.12
C ALA A 10 -5.97 18.45 52.72
N ILE A 11 -5.30 19.32 51.96
CA ILE A 11 -4.20 20.15 52.47
C ILE A 11 -4.84 21.43 53.03
N PRO A 12 -4.61 21.81 54.30
CA PRO A 12 -5.10 23.09 54.81
C PRO A 12 -4.40 24.22 54.05
N ARG A 13 -5.17 24.97 53.26
CA ARG A 13 -4.67 26.17 52.58
C ARG A 13 -4.46 27.26 53.62
N SER A 14 -3.22 27.47 54.02
CA SER A 14 -2.80 28.71 54.69
C SER A 14 -2.99 29.86 53.71
N SER A 15 -4.09 30.60 53.85
CA SER A 15 -4.39 31.80 53.09
C SER A 15 -3.62 32.98 53.69
N LYS A 16 -2.35 33.15 53.31
CA LYS A 16 -1.71 34.47 53.46
C LYS A 16 -2.23 35.36 52.31
N PRO A 17 -2.76 36.56 52.56
CA PRO A 17 -3.18 37.45 51.48
C PRO A 17 -1.93 37.91 50.71
N SER A 18 -1.80 37.46 49.46
CA SER A 18 -0.78 37.97 48.55
C SER A 18 -1.29 39.27 47.93
N TYR A 19 -0.61 40.39 48.17
CA TYR A 19 -0.92 41.70 47.57
C TYR A 19 -0.44 41.85 46.11
N PHE A 20 0.21 40.82 45.56
CA PHE A 20 0.53 40.75 44.15
C PHE A 20 -0.67 40.20 43.37
N PRO A 21 -0.99 40.73 42.17
CA PRO A 21 -2.06 40.19 41.35
C PRO A 21 -1.80 38.71 41.12
N LEU A 22 -2.76 37.85 41.46
CA LEU A 22 -2.70 36.42 41.16
C LEU A 22 -2.52 36.28 39.66
N GLN A 23 -1.28 36.01 39.22
CA GLN A 23 -1.04 35.64 37.83
C GLN A 23 -1.79 34.33 37.63
N SER A 24 -2.88 34.36 36.85
CA SER A 24 -3.58 33.15 36.50
C SER A 24 -2.64 32.31 35.65
N CYS A 25 -1.88 31.41 36.27
CA CYS A 25 -1.06 30.45 35.56
C CYS A 25 -2.02 29.53 34.80
N ARG A 26 -2.12 29.73 33.49
CA ARG A 26 -3.03 29.00 32.61
C ARG A 26 -2.47 27.58 32.41
N HIS A 27 -2.77 26.65 33.31
CA HIS A 27 -2.35 25.25 33.15
C HIS A 27 -3.10 24.57 31.98
N GLU A 28 -2.37 23.91 31.10
CA GLU A 28 -2.91 23.19 29.92
C GLU A 28 -3.76 21.96 30.30
N SER A 29 -3.72 21.55 31.57
CA SER A 29 -4.23 20.28 32.12
C SER A 29 -5.75 20.04 32.05
N THR A 30 -6.54 20.91 31.41
CA THR A 30 -7.99 20.69 31.29
C THR A 30 -8.34 20.01 29.97
N THR A 31 -9.16 18.96 30.04
CA THR A 31 -9.66 18.19 28.88
C THR A 31 -10.28 19.09 27.81
N ARG A 32 -10.98 20.16 28.21
CA ARG A 32 -11.58 21.16 27.29
C ARG A 32 -10.51 21.88 26.45
N ARG A 33 -9.36 22.23 27.03
CA ARG A 33 -8.26 22.88 26.28
C ARG A 33 -7.62 21.92 25.30
N HIS A 34 -7.31 20.69 25.75
CA HIS A 34 -6.79 19.66 24.86
C HIS A 34 -7.75 19.35 23.70
N LYS A 35 -9.06 19.23 23.95
CA LYS A 35 -10.07 19.02 22.89
C LYS A 35 -10.11 20.18 21.89
N LYS A 36 -9.99 21.43 22.36
CA LYS A 36 -9.96 22.61 21.48
C LYS A 36 -8.68 22.67 20.64
N LEU A 37 -7.54 22.31 21.23
CA LEU A 37 -6.25 22.30 20.53
C LEU A 37 -6.16 21.17 19.48
N LEU A 38 -6.74 20.01 19.76
CA LEU A 38 -6.77 18.85 18.85
C LEU A 38 -7.98 18.83 17.91
N HIS A 39 -8.76 19.92 17.85
CA HIS A 39 -9.94 20.00 17.00
C HIS A 39 -9.53 20.11 15.52
N LEU A 40 -10.02 19.18 14.70
CA LEU A 40 -9.89 19.23 13.24
C LEU A 40 -11.23 19.68 12.63
N PRO A 41 -11.24 20.59 11.65
CA PRO A 41 -12.45 20.97 10.96
C PRO A 41 -13.03 19.79 10.16
N GLU A 42 -14.34 19.79 9.97
CA GLU A 42 -15.02 18.84 9.09
C GLU A 42 -14.66 19.10 7.62
N ALA A 43 -14.83 18.10 6.77
CA ALA A 43 -14.65 18.29 5.33
C ALA A 43 -15.74 19.23 4.78
N SER A 44 -15.37 20.10 3.83
CA SER A 44 -16.28 21.08 3.22
C SER A 44 -17.52 20.48 2.55
N SER A 45 -17.50 19.18 2.25
CA SER A 45 -18.66 18.44 1.76
C SER A 45 -19.82 18.33 2.78
N TYR A 46 -19.53 18.51 4.07
CA TYR A 46 -20.51 18.38 5.15
C TYR A 46 -21.12 19.72 5.58
N THR A 47 -20.57 20.85 5.11
CA THR A 47 -21.17 22.16 5.34
C THR A 47 -22.25 22.41 4.29
N PRO A 48 -23.55 22.48 4.67
CA PRO A 48 -24.63 22.64 3.72
C PRO A 48 -24.69 24.07 3.18
N ASP A 49 -24.68 24.22 1.85
CA ASP A 49 -24.89 25.53 1.20
C ASP A 49 -26.38 25.89 1.07
N LYS A 50 -27.28 24.90 1.20
CA LYS A 50 -28.73 25.03 1.00
C LYS A 50 -29.50 24.49 2.19
N SER A 51 -30.66 25.08 2.47
CA SER A 51 -31.56 24.64 3.55
C SER A 51 -32.37 23.38 3.21
N ALA A 52 -32.60 23.09 1.93
CA ALA A 52 -33.39 21.94 1.49
C ALA A 52 -32.57 20.63 1.46
N PRO A 53 -33.16 19.47 1.84
CA PRO A 53 -32.46 18.19 1.84
C PRO A 53 -32.10 17.77 0.41
N THR A 54 -30.84 17.45 0.18
CA THR A 54 -30.31 16.99 -1.12
C THR A 54 -29.37 15.81 -0.92
N LEU A 55 -29.38 14.84 -1.83
CA LEU A 55 -28.41 13.74 -1.84
C LEU A 55 -27.11 14.20 -2.52
N ILE A 56 -26.01 14.22 -1.78
CA ILE A 56 -24.69 14.61 -2.28
C ILE A 56 -23.81 13.37 -2.44
N PHE A 57 -23.18 13.23 -3.61
CA PHE A 57 -22.18 12.18 -3.82
C PHE A 57 -20.81 12.66 -3.32
N ASN A 58 -20.37 12.11 -2.19
CA ASN A 58 -19.10 12.46 -1.55
C ASN A 58 -18.14 11.26 -1.50
N PRO A 59 -17.37 10.98 -2.57
CA PRO A 59 -16.41 9.88 -2.56
C PRO A 59 -15.26 10.19 -1.58
N PRO A 60 -15.01 9.34 -0.56
CA PRO A 60 -13.96 9.59 0.41
C PRO A 60 -12.57 9.43 -0.22
N SER A 61 -11.60 10.21 0.25
CA SER A 61 -10.18 10.11 -0.12
C SER A 61 -9.47 9.01 0.69
N SER A 62 -10.02 7.79 0.68
CA SER A 62 -9.53 6.64 1.44
C SER A 62 -9.43 5.41 0.54
N GLU A 63 -8.68 4.40 0.99
CA GLU A 63 -8.64 3.10 0.31
C GLU A 63 -10.02 2.43 0.35
N PRO A 64 -10.49 1.81 -0.75
CA PRO A 64 -11.75 1.09 -0.76
C PRO A 64 -11.66 -0.20 0.08
N ASN A 65 -12.77 -0.57 0.71
CA ASN A 65 -12.92 -1.87 1.38
C ASN A 65 -13.05 -3.00 0.34
N VAL A 66 -12.64 -4.23 0.68
CA VAL A 66 -12.77 -5.47 -0.09
C VAL A 66 -14.20 -5.71 -0.60
N TYR A 67 -15.22 -5.35 0.19
CA TYR A 67 -16.62 -5.47 -0.21
C TYR A 67 -17.04 -4.54 -1.35
N ARG A 68 -16.24 -3.51 -1.67
CA ARG A 68 -16.43 -2.66 -2.86
C ARG A 68 -15.89 -3.38 -4.09
N THR A 69 -16.60 -4.43 -4.48
CA THR A 69 -16.23 -5.30 -5.60
C THR A 69 -16.17 -4.55 -6.93
N PRO A 70 -15.04 -4.63 -7.67
CA PRO A 70 -14.93 -4.01 -8.98
C PRO A 70 -15.80 -4.74 -10.01
N LEU A 71 -16.23 -4.03 -11.05
CA LEU A 71 -17.15 -4.54 -12.09
C LEU A 71 -16.67 -5.86 -12.72
N LYS A 72 -15.36 -6.05 -12.86
CA LYS A 72 -14.75 -7.27 -13.43
C LYS A 72 -15.05 -8.53 -12.61
N PHE A 73 -15.30 -8.41 -11.30
CA PHE A 73 -15.56 -9.53 -10.40
C PHE A 73 -17.05 -9.77 -10.13
N LEU A 74 -17.94 -8.88 -10.60
CA LEU A 74 -19.38 -9.12 -10.50
C LEU A 74 -19.84 -10.19 -11.49
N PRO A 75 -20.82 -11.03 -11.16
CA PRO A 75 -21.51 -11.88 -12.14
C PRO A 75 -22.14 -11.06 -13.26
N LYS A 76 -22.31 -11.64 -14.45
CA LYS A 76 -22.87 -10.94 -15.63
C LYS A 76 -24.29 -10.42 -15.39
N ASP A 77 -25.11 -11.17 -14.66
CA ASP A 77 -26.53 -10.87 -14.42
C ASP A 77 -26.76 -9.87 -13.27
N ASP A 78 -25.70 -9.44 -12.58
CA ASP A 78 -25.84 -8.51 -11.45
C ASP A 78 -26.19 -7.10 -11.93
N ARG A 79 -27.36 -6.60 -11.50
CA ARG A 79 -27.87 -5.25 -11.80
C ARG A 79 -26.89 -4.14 -11.40
N ARG A 80 -26.03 -4.37 -10.38
CA ARG A 80 -25.01 -3.40 -9.95
C ARG A 80 -24.03 -3.03 -11.05
N ARG A 81 -23.84 -3.87 -12.07
CA ARG A 81 -23.04 -3.55 -13.26
C ARG A 81 -23.56 -2.31 -13.98
N GLN A 82 -24.88 -2.19 -14.14
CA GLN A 82 -25.52 -1.03 -14.79
C GLN A 82 -25.28 0.24 -13.96
N LEU A 83 -25.48 0.16 -12.64
CA LEU A 83 -25.24 1.28 -11.72
C LEU A 83 -23.78 1.75 -11.73
N TYR A 84 -22.82 0.82 -11.73
CA TYR A 84 -21.40 1.17 -11.83
C TYR A 84 -21.08 1.84 -13.16
N SER A 85 -21.61 1.35 -14.28
CA SER A 85 -21.39 1.97 -15.59
C SER A 85 -21.95 3.39 -15.64
N ALA A 86 -23.15 3.61 -15.11
CA ALA A 86 -23.78 4.93 -15.02
C ALA A 86 -22.96 5.89 -14.13
N ALA A 87 -22.50 5.42 -12.97
CA ALA A 87 -21.68 6.21 -12.05
C ALA A 87 -20.33 6.61 -12.65
N VAL A 88 -19.65 5.69 -13.34
CA VAL A 88 -18.39 5.98 -14.05
C VAL A 88 -18.64 7.03 -15.13
N ASN A 89 -19.66 6.86 -15.97
CA ASN A 89 -20.00 7.81 -17.03
C ASN A 89 -20.34 9.20 -16.47
N LEU A 90 -21.11 9.29 -15.38
CA LEU A 90 -21.43 10.56 -14.74
C LEU A 90 -20.17 11.23 -14.17
N SER A 91 -19.31 10.47 -13.50
CA SER A 91 -18.09 10.99 -12.89
C SER A 91 -17.09 11.49 -13.94
N THR A 92 -16.93 10.77 -15.05
CA THR A 92 -16.07 11.17 -16.16
C THR A 92 -16.63 12.41 -16.85
N GLN A 93 -17.93 12.44 -17.19
CA GLN A 93 -18.56 13.63 -17.76
C GLN A 93 -18.44 14.85 -16.84
N ALA A 94 -18.68 14.71 -15.53
CA ALA A 94 -18.54 15.79 -14.56
C ALA A 94 -17.09 16.30 -14.46
N ALA A 95 -16.11 15.40 -14.45
CA ALA A 95 -14.69 15.74 -14.46
C ALA A 95 -14.28 16.45 -15.77
N LEU A 96 -14.82 16.04 -16.92
CA LEU A 96 -14.57 16.68 -18.21
C LEU A 96 -15.23 18.07 -18.32
N ARG A 97 -16.41 18.27 -17.72
CA ARG A 97 -17.16 19.54 -17.74
C ARG A 97 -16.49 20.66 -16.95
N LYS A 98 -15.77 20.32 -15.86
CA LYS A 98 -14.93 21.28 -15.14
C LYS A 98 -13.71 21.63 -16.01
N LYS A 99 -13.90 22.54 -16.97
CA LYS A 99 -12.77 23.13 -17.72
C LYS A 99 -11.88 23.83 -16.70
N THR A 100 -10.60 23.44 -16.62
CA THR A 100 -9.59 24.37 -16.13
C THR A 100 -9.70 25.63 -16.98
N SER A 101 -9.75 26.81 -16.36
CA SER A 101 -9.74 28.06 -17.12
C SER A 101 -8.56 28.03 -18.10
N ALA A 102 -8.70 28.63 -19.29
CA ALA A 102 -7.61 28.65 -20.27
C ALA A 102 -6.29 29.19 -19.66
N ILE A 103 -6.41 30.04 -18.65
CA ILE A 103 -5.34 30.64 -17.86
C ILE A 103 -4.62 29.64 -16.95
N ALA A 104 -5.29 28.59 -16.48
CA ALA A 104 -4.76 27.57 -15.57
C ALA A 104 -4.44 26.23 -16.28
N GLN A 105 -4.26 26.24 -17.61
CA GLN A 105 -3.83 25.07 -18.35
C GLN A 105 -2.36 24.75 -18.03
N PRO A 106 -1.96 23.46 -18.00
CA PRO A 106 -0.56 23.09 -17.81
C PRO A 106 0.28 23.73 -18.93
N GLY A 107 1.31 24.50 -18.54
CA GLY A 107 2.16 25.26 -19.47
C GLY A 107 1.95 26.78 -19.48
N THR A 108 0.99 27.31 -18.72
CA THR A 108 0.84 28.77 -18.50
C THR A 108 1.60 29.24 -17.24
N PRO A 109 1.99 30.53 -17.14
CA PRO A 109 2.72 31.05 -15.98
C PRO A 109 1.94 30.98 -14.65
N LEU A 110 0.61 30.80 -14.71
CA LEU A 110 -0.28 30.64 -13.55
C LEU A 110 -0.63 29.17 -13.25
N SER A 111 0.08 28.21 -13.86
CA SER A 111 -0.05 26.79 -13.58
C SER A 111 0.52 26.44 -12.19
N THR A 112 -0.21 26.79 -11.11
CA THR A 112 0.06 26.25 -9.77
C THR A 112 -0.33 24.77 -9.73
N SER A 113 0.43 23.95 -8.99
CA SER A 113 0.07 22.55 -8.72
C SER A 113 -1.27 22.51 -7.99
N SER A 114 -2.35 22.17 -8.70
CA SER A 114 -3.67 22.04 -8.09
C SER A 114 -3.67 20.85 -7.12
N PHE A 115 -4.18 21.05 -5.90
CA PHE A 115 -4.51 19.94 -4.97
C PHE A 115 -5.72 19.11 -5.43
N LEU A 116 -6.38 19.54 -6.51
CA LEU A 116 -7.45 18.78 -7.13
C LEU A 116 -6.88 17.57 -7.86
N PRO A 117 -7.59 16.42 -7.84
CA PRO A 117 -7.15 15.25 -8.58
C PRO A 117 -7.01 15.60 -10.07
N PRO A 118 -5.92 15.17 -10.74
CA PRO A 118 -5.73 15.44 -12.15
C PRO A 118 -6.90 14.89 -12.95
N LYS A 119 -7.27 15.61 -14.02
CA LYS A 119 -8.28 15.15 -14.96
C LYS A 119 -7.92 13.73 -15.41
N PRO A 120 -8.85 12.76 -15.38
CA PRO A 120 -8.53 11.39 -15.72
C PRO A 120 -8.03 11.31 -17.17
N SER A 121 -6.73 11.10 -17.34
CA SER A 121 -6.13 10.83 -18.65
C SER A 121 -6.39 9.38 -19.03
N SER A 122 -6.55 9.09 -20.32
CA SER A 122 -6.66 7.70 -20.80
C SER A 122 -5.38 6.89 -20.58
N SER A 123 -4.23 7.57 -20.39
CA SER A 123 -2.96 6.93 -20.11
C SER A 123 -2.93 6.34 -18.71
N LEU A 124 -2.53 5.07 -18.62
CA LEU A 124 -2.29 4.39 -17.35
C LEU A 124 -1.00 4.92 -16.70
N PRO A 125 -0.88 4.87 -15.36
CA PRO A 125 0.39 5.18 -14.70
C PRO A 125 1.49 4.22 -15.18
N PRO A 126 2.77 4.62 -15.07
CA PRO A 126 3.89 3.78 -15.50
C PRO A 126 3.88 2.45 -14.75
N ALA A 127 4.03 1.34 -15.48
CA ALA A 127 4.03 0.02 -14.88
C ALA A 127 5.28 -0.18 -14.01
N VAL A 128 5.07 -0.65 -12.76
CA VAL A 128 6.18 -0.97 -11.83
C VAL A 128 7.06 -2.11 -12.38
N ARG A 129 6.46 -3.03 -13.14
CA ARG A 129 7.17 -4.11 -13.83
C ARG A 129 6.96 -3.96 -15.33
N GLN A 130 8.04 -4.11 -16.09
CA GLN A 130 7.95 -4.21 -17.55
C GLN A 130 7.13 -5.45 -17.93
N GLN A 131 6.26 -5.29 -18.92
CA GLN A 131 5.51 -6.40 -19.48
C GLN A 131 6.50 -7.31 -20.23
N TYR A 132 6.40 -8.62 -19.99
CA TYR A 132 7.19 -9.61 -20.69
C TYR A 132 6.26 -10.60 -21.38
N ASP A 133 6.59 -10.96 -22.61
CA ASP A 133 5.83 -11.95 -23.37
C ASP A 133 6.34 -13.36 -23.05
N LYS A 134 5.39 -14.27 -22.86
CA LYS A 134 5.70 -15.69 -22.62
C LYS A 134 6.02 -16.36 -23.95
N LYS A 135 7.25 -16.85 -24.10
CA LYS A 135 7.70 -17.59 -25.29
C LYS A 135 7.60 -19.10 -25.06
N TYR A 136 6.98 -19.81 -25.99
CA TYR A 136 6.76 -21.25 -25.96
C TYR A 136 7.38 -21.92 -27.20
N HIS A 137 8.67 -21.68 -27.43
CA HIS A 137 9.38 -22.13 -28.63
C HIS A 137 10.13 -23.45 -28.48
N LEU A 138 10.28 -23.97 -27.25
CA LEU A 138 11.00 -25.22 -26.98
C LEU A 138 10.15 -26.44 -27.28
N LYS A 139 10.78 -27.45 -27.91
CA LYS A 139 10.17 -28.74 -28.20
C LYS A 139 10.61 -29.79 -27.18
N ASP A 140 9.97 -30.95 -27.19
CA ASP A 140 10.27 -32.05 -26.26
C ASP A 140 11.73 -32.51 -26.34
N LYS A 141 12.32 -32.51 -27.54
CA LYS A 141 13.74 -32.81 -27.75
C LYS A 141 14.66 -31.85 -27.00
N ASP A 142 14.37 -30.55 -27.04
CA ASP A 142 15.15 -29.54 -26.33
C ASP A 142 15.03 -29.73 -24.80
N ILE A 143 13.85 -30.13 -24.34
CA ILE A 143 13.58 -30.41 -22.92
C ILE A 143 14.42 -31.61 -22.46
N GLU A 144 14.48 -32.69 -23.24
CA GLU A 144 15.33 -33.85 -22.97
C GLU A 144 16.82 -33.49 -22.93
N GLU A 145 17.29 -32.65 -23.86
CA GLU A 145 18.66 -32.15 -23.83
C GLU A 145 18.95 -31.32 -22.58
N ILE A 146 18.03 -30.44 -22.18
CA ILE A 146 18.13 -29.69 -20.92
C ILE A 146 18.24 -30.64 -19.74
N ARG A 147 17.47 -31.74 -19.73
CA ARG A 147 17.55 -32.74 -18.66
C ARG A 147 18.91 -33.40 -18.62
N ARG A 148 19.36 -33.89 -19.77
CA ARG A 148 20.62 -34.59 -19.93
C ARG A 148 21.80 -33.75 -19.48
N LEU A 149 21.96 -32.54 -20.04
CA LEU A 149 23.08 -31.65 -19.72
C LEU A 149 23.13 -31.28 -18.22
N ARG A 150 21.97 -31.14 -17.58
CA ARG A 150 21.88 -30.75 -16.17
C ARG A 150 22.14 -31.90 -15.21
N LEU A 151 21.82 -33.13 -15.61
CA LEU A 151 22.15 -34.35 -14.86
C LEU A 151 23.62 -34.73 -15.01
N GLU A 152 24.20 -34.53 -16.19
CA GLU A 152 25.62 -34.77 -16.46
C GLU A 152 26.51 -33.87 -15.58
N ASP A 153 26.41 -32.54 -15.74
CA ASP A 153 27.28 -31.60 -15.01
C ASP A 153 26.49 -30.38 -14.49
N PRO A 154 25.93 -30.43 -13.27
CA PRO A 154 25.13 -29.32 -12.72
C PRO A 154 25.95 -28.06 -12.43
N ASP A 155 27.28 -28.17 -12.36
CA ASP A 155 28.22 -27.06 -12.15
C ASP A 155 28.57 -26.31 -13.43
N LYS A 156 28.79 -27.04 -14.52
CA LYS A 156 29.01 -26.45 -15.84
C LYS A 156 27.71 -25.93 -16.46
N TRP A 157 26.64 -26.72 -16.38
CA TRP A 157 25.32 -26.42 -16.95
C TRP A 157 24.36 -25.87 -15.89
N THR A 158 24.66 -24.65 -15.46
CA THR A 158 23.81 -23.89 -14.53
C THR A 158 22.49 -23.48 -15.19
N ARG A 159 21.50 -23.10 -14.37
CA ARG A 159 20.19 -22.63 -14.87
C ARG A 159 20.34 -21.42 -15.80
N VAL A 160 21.34 -20.57 -15.51
CA VAL A 160 21.64 -19.38 -16.30
C VAL A 160 22.16 -19.77 -17.69
N ARG A 161 23.16 -20.65 -17.75
CA ARG A 161 23.75 -21.10 -19.02
C ARG A 161 22.76 -21.87 -19.89
N LEU A 162 21.93 -22.73 -19.30
CA LEU A 162 20.89 -23.44 -20.05
C LEU A 162 19.80 -22.48 -20.55
N ALA A 163 19.41 -21.50 -19.74
CA ALA A 163 18.47 -20.46 -20.15
C ALA A 163 19.00 -19.63 -21.33
N GLU A 164 20.29 -19.28 -21.33
CA GLU A 164 20.94 -18.59 -22.45
C GLU A 164 21.01 -19.47 -23.69
N LYS A 165 21.45 -20.72 -23.55
CA LYS A 165 21.59 -21.67 -24.67
C LYS A 165 20.26 -21.92 -25.40
N PHE A 166 19.18 -22.11 -24.64
CA PHE A 166 17.85 -22.44 -25.17
C PHE A 166 16.93 -21.20 -25.29
N GLY A 167 17.42 -20.01 -24.97
CA GLY A 167 16.64 -18.76 -25.02
C GLY A 167 15.38 -18.77 -24.15
N CYS A 168 15.40 -19.43 -23.00
CA CYS A 168 14.24 -19.64 -22.13
C CYS A 168 14.44 -19.05 -20.72
N SER A 169 13.41 -19.09 -19.87
CA SER A 169 13.51 -18.56 -18.51
C SER A 169 14.33 -19.47 -17.60
N GLN A 170 15.21 -18.91 -16.76
CA GLN A 170 15.92 -19.66 -15.70
C GLN A 170 14.95 -20.38 -14.76
N PHE A 171 13.74 -19.83 -14.58
CA PHE A 171 12.68 -20.47 -13.82
C PHE A 171 12.22 -21.77 -14.49
N PHE A 172 11.96 -21.72 -15.79
CA PHE A 172 11.55 -22.87 -16.60
C PHE A 172 12.57 -24.02 -16.53
N VAL A 173 13.87 -23.73 -16.68
CA VAL A 173 14.93 -24.77 -16.53
C VAL A 173 14.87 -25.46 -15.16
N GLY A 174 14.61 -24.70 -14.09
CA GLY A 174 14.48 -25.27 -12.74
C GLY A 174 13.20 -26.09 -12.53
N MET A 175 12.17 -25.86 -13.34
CA MET A 175 10.95 -26.67 -13.38
C MET A 175 11.18 -27.99 -14.14
N VAL A 176 11.94 -27.93 -15.24
CA VAL A 176 12.25 -29.09 -16.09
C VAL A 176 13.12 -30.12 -15.37
N VAL A 177 14.22 -29.68 -14.74
CA VAL A 177 15.12 -30.56 -13.96
C VAL A 177 15.67 -29.90 -12.70
N LYS A 178 15.53 -30.61 -11.58
CA LYS A 178 16.14 -30.29 -10.29
C LYS A 178 17.49 -30.99 -10.17
N ALA A 179 18.44 -30.34 -9.49
CA ALA A 179 19.75 -30.91 -9.18
C ALA A 179 19.92 -30.92 -7.65
N PRO A 180 19.49 -32.00 -6.96
CA PRO A 180 19.39 -32.03 -5.50
C PRO A 180 20.76 -31.91 -4.82
N GLU A 181 21.77 -32.66 -5.28
CA GLU A 181 23.12 -32.63 -4.70
C GLU A 181 23.72 -31.22 -4.71
N LYS A 182 23.54 -30.50 -5.82
CA LYS A 182 23.97 -29.10 -5.92
C LYS A 182 23.15 -28.19 -5.01
N ALA A 183 21.85 -28.42 -4.88
CA ALA A 183 20.99 -27.63 -4.00
C ALA A 183 21.45 -27.75 -2.54
N GLU A 184 21.73 -28.96 -2.07
CA GLU A 184 22.24 -29.19 -0.72
C GLU A 184 23.59 -28.52 -0.46
N ARG A 185 24.51 -28.56 -1.43
CA ARG A 185 25.81 -27.84 -1.34
C ARG A 185 25.58 -26.33 -1.16
N VAL A 186 24.71 -25.74 -1.99
CA VAL A 186 24.37 -24.32 -1.92
C VAL A 186 23.69 -23.97 -0.59
N GLU A 187 22.80 -24.83 -0.08
CA GLU A 187 22.16 -24.64 1.23
C GLU A 187 23.17 -24.67 2.38
N ARG A 188 24.15 -25.59 2.33
CA ARG A 188 25.26 -25.63 3.28
C ARG A 188 26.08 -24.34 3.26
N ASP A 189 26.38 -23.81 2.09
CA ASP A 189 27.16 -22.56 1.97
C ASP A 189 26.35 -21.32 2.37
N HIS A 190 25.04 -21.31 2.09
CA HIS A 190 24.12 -20.32 2.63
C HIS A 190 24.05 -20.41 4.16
N GLN A 191 24.07 -21.61 4.74
CA GLN A 191 24.10 -21.78 6.20
C GLN A 191 25.40 -21.27 6.80
N LYS A 192 26.56 -21.59 6.22
CA LYS A 192 27.85 -21.02 6.63
C LYS A 192 27.82 -19.49 6.59
N SER A 193 27.25 -18.92 5.53
CA SER A 193 27.09 -17.46 5.38
C SER A 193 26.15 -16.86 6.42
N ARG A 194 25.05 -17.55 6.74
CA ARG A 194 24.11 -17.17 7.81
C ARG A 194 24.77 -17.23 9.20
N ASN A 195 25.59 -18.24 9.46
CA ASN A 195 26.32 -18.38 10.72
C ASN A 195 27.30 -17.22 10.95
N ARG A 196 27.89 -16.67 9.88
CA ARG A 196 28.76 -15.48 9.94
C ARG A 196 28.02 -14.17 10.23
N TRP A 197 26.68 -14.16 10.23
CA TRP A 197 25.93 -12.93 10.53
C TRP A 197 26.00 -12.59 12.01
N GLY A 198 26.46 -11.38 12.32
CA GLY A 198 26.34 -10.79 13.65
C GLY A 198 24.89 -10.52 14.06
N GLN A 199 24.68 -10.27 15.34
CA GLN A 199 23.36 -10.16 15.99
C GLN A 199 22.42 -9.17 15.28
N ARG A 200 22.88 -7.93 15.02
CA ARG A 200 22.06 -6.90 14.35
C ARG A 200 21.51 -7.35 12.99
N ARG A 201 22.36 -7.99 12.18
CA ARG A 201 21.96 -8.47 10.85
C ARG A 201 20.97 -9.62 10.94
N ARG A 202 21.15 -10.52 11.90
CA ARG A 202 20.25 -11.65 12.14
C ARG A 202 18.84 -11.16 12.49
N ILE A 203 18.73 -10.27 13.49
CA ILE A 203 17.45 -9.66 13.92
C ILE A 203 16.76 -8.97 12.74
N ALA A 204 17.48 -8.13 11.98
CA ALA A 204 16.91 -7.43 10.82
C ALA A 204 16.39 -8.40 9.72
N ARG A 205 17.01 -9.58 9.56
CA ARG A 205 16.56 -10.60 8.61
C ARG A 205 15.33 -11.32 9.11
N GLU A 206 15.28 -11.66 10.40
CA GLU A 206 14.10 -12.25 11.03
C GLU A 206 12.91 -11.29 10.96
N ASP A 207 13.09 -10.00 11.26
CA ASP A 207 12.01 -9.00 11.16
C ASP A 207 11.49 -8.84 9.74
N ARG A 208 12.37 -8.96 8.74
CA ARG A 208 11.95 -8.98 7.32
C ARG A 208 11.08 -10.20 7.01
N VAL A 209 11.40 -11.36 7.59
CA VAL A 209 10.60 -12.58 7.44
C VAL A 209 9.25 -12.40 8.12
N ARG A 210 9.23 -11.93 9.37
CA ARG A 210 7.99 -11.63 10.12
C ARG A 210 7.09 -10.66 9.35
N ARG A 211 7.65 -9.58 8.80
CA ARG A 211 6.88 -8.63 7.97
C ARG A 211 6.32 -9.29 6.70
N ARG A 212 7.10 -10.12 6.01
CA ARG A 212 6.61 -10.82 4.82
C ARG A 212 5.48 -11.79 5.18
N GLU A 213 5.59 -12.50 6.30
CA GLU A 213 4.55 -13.40 6.78
C GLU A 213 3.28 -12.65 7.20
N SER A 214 3.40 -11.45 7.76
CA SER A 214 2.24 -10.64 8.16
C SER A 214 1.51 -10.01 6.96
N TRP A 215 2.18 -9.75 5.83
CA TRP A 215 1.56 -9.10 4.66
C TRP A 215 0.32 -9.81 4.12
N GLY A 216 0.19 -11.13 4.31
CA GLY A 216 -0.94 -11.92 3.81
C GLY A 216 -1.93 -12.38 4.88
N ARG A 217 -1.78 -11.96 6.14
CA ARG A 217 -2.64 -12.42 7.25
C ARG A 217 -3.90 -11.57 7.45
N ASP A 218 -3.81 -10.27 7.20
CA ASP A 218 -4.86 -9.29 7.53
C ASP A 218 -5.68 -8.84 6.31
N VAL A 219 -5.97 -9.76 5.38
CA VAL A 219 -6.88 -9.52 4.23
C VAL A 219 -8.28 -10.02 4.56
#